data_AF-A0A7J3D4F7-F1
#
_entry.id   AF-A0A7J3D4F7-F1
#
_cell.length_a   1.000
_cell.length_b   1.000
_cell.length_c   1.000
_cell.angle_alpha   90.00
_cell.angle_beta   90.00
_cell.angle_gamma   90.00
#
_symmetry.space_group_name_H-M   'P 1'
#
loop_
_entity.id
_entity.type
_entity.pdbx_description
1 polymer ?
#
loop_
_entity_poly.entity_id
_entity_poly.type
_entity_poly.pdbx_seq_one_letter_code
_entity_poly.pdbx_strand_id
1 'polypeptide(L)'
;MNILHLPLFAADFDGDSLSFHLPMTPEAVEEAKKKLLPSTQMFDSRRGLYKSLVAPGHEAVIGSVHLTEPDMTQSVVSFKSEAEALEALKKGEVQANTPITIEPGPLRKK
;
A
#
# COMPACT_ATOMS: atom_id res chain seq x y z
N MET A 1 10.25 8.72 11.25
CA MET A 1 9.52 9.21 10.07
C MET A 1 9.08 8.01 9.24
N ASN A 2 7.84 8.00 8.73
CA ASN A 2 7.36 6.93 7.84
C ASN A 2 7.75 7.28 6.39
N ILE A 3 8.29 6.31 5.64
CA ILE A 3 8.73 6.51 4.25
C ILE A 3 7.59 6.98 3.34
N LEU A 4 6.35 6.57 3.65
CA LEU A 4 5.16 7.01 2.90
C LEU A 4 4.84 8.50 3.08
N HIS A 5 5.31 9.12 4.18
CA HIS A 5 5.00 10.53 4.46
C HIS A 5 6.08 11.49 3.94
N LEU A 6 7.23 11.00 3.48
CA LEU A 6 8.32 11.83 2.95
C LEU A 6 7.89 12.80 1.84
N PRO A 7 7.02 12.40 0.87
CA PRO A 7 6.55 13.33 -0.16
C PRO A 7 5.77 14.53 0.39
N LEU A 8 5.17 14.43 1.58
CA LEU A 8 4.45 15.55 2.21
C LEU A 8 5.41 16.65 2.68
N PHE A 9 6.63 16.29 3.05
CA PHE A 9 7.65 17.21 3.56
C PHE A 9 8.69 17.59 2.50
N ALA A 10 8.57 17.04 1.29
CA ALA A 10 9.59 17.12 0.23
C ALA A 10 10.99 16.73 0.76
N ALA A 11 11.03 15.71 1.61
CA ALA A 11 12.24 15.23 2.26
C ALA A 11 12.68 13.87 1.72
N ASP A 12 13.96 13.55 1.81
CA ASP A 12 14.49 12.21 1.59
C ASP A 12 15.41 11.74 2.74
N PHE A 13 16.20 10.68 2.51
CA PHE A 13 17.12 10.10 3.50
C PHE A 13 18.60 10.32 3.15
N ASP A 14 18.96 11.45 2.54
CA ASP A 14 20.34 11.79 2.18
C ASP A 14 21.08 12.68 3.20
N GLY A 15 20.36 13.19 4.21
CA GLY A 15 20.88 14.15 5.18
C GLY A 15 19.95 15.31 5.51
N ASP A 16 18.75 15.35 4.92
CA ASP A 16 17.73 16.35 5.23
C ASP A 16 17.46 16.53 6.74
N SER A 17 17.32 17.80 7.14
CA SER A 17 17.02 18.18 8.52
C SER A 17 15.56 18.59 8.69
N LEU A 18 14.95 18.16 9.81
CA LEU A 18 13.57 18.48 10.16
C LEU A 18 13.50 19.07 11.57
N SER A 19 12.64 20.08 11.74
CA SER A 19 12.35 20.70 13.03
C SER A 19 11.12 20.07 13.68
N PHE A 20 11.16 19.92 14.99
CA PHE A 20 10.04 19.38 15.78
C PHE A 20 9.53 20.45 16.76
N HIS A 21 8.22 20.55 16.88
CA HIS A 21 7.56 21.47 17.80
C HIS A 21 6.57 20.70 18.68
N LEU A 22 6.57 21.01 19.98
CA LEU A 22 5.71 20.37 20.98
C LEU A 22 4.54 21.30 21.34
N PRO A 23 3.28 20.93 21.04
CA PRO A 23 2.13 21.67 21.51
C PRO A 23 1.96 21.46 23.03
N MET A 24 1.74 22.55 23.77
CA MET A 24 1.72 22.53 25.25
C MET A 24 0.31 22.61 25.85
N THR A 25 -0.63 23.30 25.19
CA THR A 25 -2.01 23.45 25.69
C THR A 25 -2.87 22.25 25.29
N PRO A 26 -3.86 21.86 26.11
CA PRO A 26 -4.75 20.73 25.79
C PRO A 26 -5.50 20.95 24.48
N GLU A 27 -5.91 22.20 24.20
CA GLU A 27 -6.57 22.58 22.94
C GLU A 27 -5.64 22.41 21.73
N ALA A 28 -4.38 22.83 21.82
CA ALA A 28 -3.41 22.67 20.74
C ALA A 28 -3.09 21.20 20.47
N VAL A 29 -3.06 20.37 21.51
CA VAL A 29 -2.88 18.91 21.37
C VAL A 29 -4.07 18.29 20.64
N GLU A 30 -5.30 18.68 20.96
CA GLU A 30 -6.50 18.17 20.31
C GLU A 30 -6.56 18.61 18.83
N GLU A 31 -6.26 19.88 18.55
CA GLU A 31 -6.22 20.39 17.19
C GLU A 31 -5.15 19.70 16.34
N ALA A 32 -3.94 19.52 16.89
CA ALA A 32 -2.86 18.84 16.19
C ALA A 32 -3.25 17.40 15.84
N LYS A 33 -3.88 16.67 16.76
CA LYS A 33 -4.40 15.31 16.50
C LYS A 33 -5.50 15.30 15.44
N LYS A 34 -6.35 16.32 15.40
CA LYS A 34 -7.50 16.34 14.49
C LYS A 34 -7.13 16.78 13.08
N LYS A 35 -6.22 17.75 12.93
CA LYS A 35 -5.96 18.42 11.63
C LYS A 35 -4.55 18.23 11.09
N LEU A 36 -3.56 18.05 11.96
CA LEU A 36 -2.15 18.06 11.58
C LEU A 36 -1.55 16.66 11.42
N LEU A 37 -2.33 15.60 11.65
CA LEU A 37 -1.86 14.24 11.41
C LEU A 37 -1.67 13.98 9.91
N PRO A 38 -0.64 13.20 9.51
CA PRO A 38 -0.43 12.84 8.11
C PRO A 38 -1.64 12.12 7.46
N SER A 39 -2.41 11.38 8.26
CA SER A 39 -3.61 10.67 7.79
C SER A 39 -4.70 11.60 7.24
N THR A 40 -4.76 12.86 7.71
CA THR A 40 -5.72 13.85 7.21
C THR A 40 -5.21 14.65 6.02
N GLN A 41 -3.93 14.47 5.65
CA GLN A 41 -3.24 15.27 4.63
C GLN A 41 -2.88 14.46 3.37
N MET A 42 -3.47 13.28 3.17
CA MET A 42 -3.08 12.36 2.09
C MET A 42 -3.40 12.88 0.68
N PHE A 43 -4.41 13.74 0.53
CA PHE A 43 -4.91 14.20 -0.77
C PHE A 43 -4.46 15.63 -1.07
N ASP A 44 -4.08 15.88 -2.32
CA ASP A 44 -3.79 17.24 -2.79
C ASP A 44 -5.08 17.96 -3.19
N SER A 45 -5.56 18.90 -2.36
CA SER A 45 -6.74 19.70 -2.71
C SER A 45 -6.54 20.57 -3.97
N ARG A 46 -5.29 20.82 -4.40
CA ARG A 46 -4.97 21.64 -5.59
C ARG A 46 -5.00 20.83 -6.88
N ARG A 47 -4.64 19.54 -6.83
CA ARG A 47 -4.49 18.68 -8.02
C ARG A 47 -5.70 17.77 -8.28
N GLY A 48 -6.76 17.91 -7.49
CA GLY A 48 -8.05 17.22 -7.65
C GLY A 48 -8.24 16.07 -6.65
N LEU A 49 -9.51 15.75 -6.36
CA LEU A 49 -9.91 14.78 -5.31
C LEU A 49 -9.32 13.37 -5.47
N TYR A 50 -8.91 13.00 -6.69
CA TYR A 50 -8.46 11.64 -7.02
C TYR A 50 -6.94 11.46 -7.04
N LYS A 51 -6.16 12.52 -6.74
CA LYS A 51 -4.70 12.45 -6.75
C LYS A 51 -4.15 12.47 -5.33
N SER A 52 -3.74 11.29 -4.85
CA SER A 52 -3.04 11.15 -3.57
C SER A 52 -1.62 11.72 -3.68
N LEU A 53 -1.18 12.47 -2.67
CA LEU A 53 0.23 12.86 -2.50
C LEU A 53 1.06 11.70 -1.98
N VAL A 54 0.42 10.82 -1.20
CA VAL A 54 1.05 9.62 -0.62
C VAL A 54 0.72 8.43 -1.52
N ALA A 55 1.73 7.94 -2.22
CA ALA A 55 1.64 6.74 -3.05
C ALA A 55 2.86 5.84 -2.79
N PRO A 56 2.74 4.52 -2.97
CA PRO A 56 3.91 3.64 -2.98
C PRO A 56 4.88 4.12 -4.06
N GLY A 57 6.14 4.31 -3.70
CA GLY A 57 7.21 4.74 -4.61
C GLY A 57 8.32 3.69 -4.70
N HIS A 58 9.18 3.84 -5.70
CA HIS A 58 10.43 3.10 -5.86
C HIS A 58 10.28 1.59 -5.60
N GLU A 59 10.87 1.07 -4.53
CA GLU A 59 10.94 -0.35 -4.20
C GLU A 59 9.56 -0.97 -3.95
N ALA A 60 8.64 -0.22 -3.35
CA ALA A 60 7.29 -0.70 -3.11
C ALA A 60 6.52 -0.93 -4.43
N VAL A 61 6.79 -0.11 -5.45
CA VAL A 61 6.24 -0.32 -6.80
C VAL A 61 6.88 -1.53 -7.45
N ILE A 62 8.22 -1.63 -7.41
CA ILE A 62 8.97 -2.75 -8.02
C ILE A 62 8.52 -4.09 -7.43
N GLY A 63 8.43 -4.19 -6.10
CA GLY A 63 8.00 -5.42 -5.43
C GLY A 63 6.55 -5.79 -5.79
N SER A 64 5.67 -4.79 -5.89
CA SER A 64 4.28 -5.02 -6.28
C SER A 64 4.19 -5.50 -7.73
N VAL A 65 4.89 -4.85 -8.65
CA VAL A 65 4.92 -5.24 -10.07
C VAL A 65 5.47 -6.65 -10.22
N HIS A 66 6.60 -6.96 -9.58
CA HIS A 66 7.22 -8.27 -9.64
C HIS A 66 6.32 -9.39 -9.12
N LEU A 67 5.52 -9.13 -8.08
CA LEU A 67 4.57 -10.09 -7.51
C LEU A 67 3.33 -10.28 -8.40
N THR A 68 2.96 -9.26 -9.18
CA THR A 68 1.76 -9.29 -10.05
C THR A 68 2.04 -9.72 -11.48
N GLU A 69 3.31 -9.81 -11.88
CA GLU A 69 3.70 -10.20 -13.23
C GLU A 69 3.62 -11.73 -13.37
N PRO A 70 2.69 -12.26 -14.19
CA PRO A 70 2.52 -13.70 -14.31
C PRO A 70 3.67 -14.33 -15.10
N ASP A 71 4.19 -15.44 -14.60
CA ASP A 71 5.16 -16.27 -15.31
C ASP A 71 4.42 -17.12 -16.35
N MET A 72 4.34 -16.60 -17.57
CA MET A 72 3.66 -17.26 -18.70
C MET A 72 4.38 -18.52 -19.20
N THR A 73 5.53 -18.89 -18.64
CA THR A 73 6.19 -20.17 -18.94
C THR A 73 5.52 -21.35 -18.23
N GLN A 74 4.75 -21.08 -17.19
CA GLN A 74 4.07 -22.10 -16.39
C GLN A 74 2.64 -22.35 -16.90
N SER A 75 2.17 -23.59 -16.73
CA SER A 75 0.80 -23.95 -17.08
C SER A 75 -0.21 -23.30 -16.13
N VAL A 76 -1.34 -22.85 -16.68
CA VAL A 76 -2.44 -22.29 -15.88
C VAL A 76 -3.07 -23.38 -15.01
N VAL A 77 -3.09 -23.18 -13.69
CA VAL A 77 -3.73 -24.11 -12.74
C VAL A 77 -5.11 -23.56 -12.36
N SER A 78 -6.14 -24.41 -12.40
CA SER A 78 -7.48 -24.05 -11.96
C SER A 78 -7.73 -24.48 -10.51
N PHE A 79 -8.27 -23.57 -9.71
CA PHE A 79 -8.67 -23.81 -8.32
C PHE A 79 -10.16 -23.51 -8.13
N LYS A 80 -10.82 -24.24 -7.22
CA LYS A 80 -12.24 -24.05 -6.94
C LYS A 80 -12.50 -22.93 -5.93
N SER A 81 -11.50 -22.57 -5.13
CA SER A 81 -11.63 -21.55 -4.08
C SER A 81 -10.30 -20.86 -3.78
N GLU A 82 -10.36 -19.61 -3.31
CA GLU A 82 -9.20 -18.85 -2.83
C GLU A 82 -8.44 -19.58 -1.71
N ALA A 83 -9.16 -20.30 -0.84
CA ALA A 83 -8.53 -21.03 0.27
C ALA A 83 -7.63 -22.17 -0.23
N GLU A 84 -8.08 -22.89 -1.26
CA GLU A 84 -7.33 -24.00 -1.88
C GLU A 84 -6.06 -23.48 -2.56
N ALA A 85 -6.18 -22.36 -3.29
CA ALA A 85 -5.02 -21.69 -3.90
C ALA A 85 -3.99 -21.25 -2.85
N LEU A 86 -4.45 -20.75 -1.70
CA LEU A 86 -3.58 -20.29 -0.62
C LEU A 86 -2.90 -21.46 0.12
N GLU A 87 -3.56 -22.61 0.25
CA GLU A 87 -2.95 -23.84 0.74
C GLU A 87 -1.90 -24.39 -0.23
N ALA A 88 -2.16 -24.39 -1.53
CA ALA A 88 -1.21 -24.81 -2.56
C ALA A 88 0.05 -23.94 -2.58
N LEU A 89 -0.11 -22.61 -2.41
CA LEU A 89 1.00 -21.67 -2.26
C LEU A 89 1.83 -21.98 -1.00
N LYS A 90 1.19 -22.30 0.13
CA LYS A 90 1.89 -22.66 1.38
C LYS A 90 2.63 -23.98 1.28
N LYS A 91 2.11 -24.95 0.53
CA LYS A 91 2.75 -26.24 0.25
C LYS A 91 3.89 -26.13 -0.76
N GLY A 92 3.97 -25.02 -1.50
CA GLY A 92 4.96 -24.81 -2.57
C GLY A 92 4.64 -25.53 -3.87
N GLU A 93 3.39 -26.00 -4.04
CA GLU A 93 2.91 -26.63 -5.28
C GLU A 93 2.73 -25.60 -6.41
N VAL A 94 2.49 -24.34 -6.04
CA VAL A 94 2.32 -23.19 -6.94
C VAL A 94 3.22 -22.06 -6.47
N GLN A 95 3.86 -21.35 -7.40
CA GLN A 95 4.69 -20.18 -7.10
C GLN A 95 3.85 -18.90 -7.10
N ALA A 96 4.36 -17.82 -6.51
CA ALA A 96 3.63 -16.56 -6.41
C ALA A 96 3.19 -15.99 -7.77
N ASN A 97 3.98 -16.24 -8.83
CA ASN A 97 3.75 -15.71 -10.17
C ASN A 97 3.11 -16.73 -11.11
N THR A 98 2.79 -17.95 -10.63
CA THR A 98 2.12 -18.95 -11.47
C THR A 98 0.73 -18.43 -11.86
N PRO A 99 0.36 -18.44 -13.16
CA PRO A 99 -0.97 -18.03 -13.56
C PRO A 99 -2.01 -19.04 -13.04
N ILE A 100 -3.00 -18.56 -12.29
CA ILE A 100 -4.08 -19.38 -11.76
C ILE A 100 -5.45 -18.84 -12.19
N THR A 101 -6.41 -19.75 -12.38
CA THR A 101 -7.82 -19.40 -12.57
C THR A 101 -8.60 -19.86 -11.34
N ILE A 102 -9.22 -18.91 -10.64
CA ILE A 102 -10.10 -19.23 -9.51
C ILE A 102 -11.53 -19.10 -10.01
N GLU A 103 -12.32 -20.17 -9.88
CA GLU A 103 -13.76 -20.07 -10.14
C GLU A 103 -14.38 -19.04 -9.18
N PRO A 104 -15.16 -18.06 -9.67
CA PRO A 104 -15.71 -17.03 -8.80
C PRO A 104 -16.68 -17.68 -7.81
N GLY A 105 -16.23 -17.82 -6.56
CA GLY A 105 -17.09 -18.15 -5.45
C GLY A 105 -18.22 -17.12 -5.32
N PRO A 106 -19.33 -17.46 -4.64
CA PRO A 106 -20.47 -16.56 -4.54
C PRO A 106 -20.00 -15.22 -3.97
N LEU A 107 -20.18 -14.15 -4.75
CA LEU A 107 -19.85 -12.78 -4.37
C LEU A 107 -20.36 -12.53 -2.96
N ARG A 108 -19.44 -12.34 -2.02
CA ARG A 108 -19.77 -11.98 -0.64
C ARG A 108 -20.44 -10.61 -0.69
N LYS A 109 -21.79 -10.63 -0.67
CA LYS A 109 -22.62 -9.41 -0.64
C LYS A 109 -22.13 -8.54 0.52
N LYS A 110 -21.72 -7.31 0.19
CA LYS A 110 -21.53 -6.25 1.17
C LYS A 110 -22.86 -5.90 1.82
#